data_AF-A0A259IM74-F1
#
_entry.id   AF-A0A259IM74-F1
#
_cell.length_a   1.000
_cell.length_b   1.000
_cell.length_c   1.000
_cell.angle_alpha   90.00
_cell.angle_beta   90.00
_cell.angle_gamma   90.00
#
_symmetry.space_group_name_H-M   'P 1'
#
loop_
_entity.id
_entity.type
_entity.pdbx_description
1 polymer ?
#
loop_
_entity_poly.entity_id
_entity_poly.type
_entity_poly.pdbx_seq_one_letter_code
_entity_poly.pdbx_strand_id
1 'polypeptide(L)' 'MEKQNLLMAALIHLIQFQSTHCATARERALMMFDALSQLNDSNSELNDLCIEANALLAS' A
#
# COMPACT_ATOMS: atom_id res chain seq x y z
N MET A 1 0.54 8.33 14.19
CA MET A 1 0.20 6.95 14.62
C MET A 1 -0.66 6.25 13.57
N GLU A 2 -1.76 6.87 13.14
CA GLU A 2 -2.67 6.30 12.12
C GLU A 2 -2.02 5.99 10.76
N LYS A 3 -1.18 6.88 10.23
CA LYS A 3 -0.44 6.69 8.96
C LYS A 3 0.54 5.51 9.00
N GLN A 4 1.26 5.36 10.11
CA GLN A 4 2.19 4.23 10.30
C GLN A 4 1.42 2.91 10.41
N ASN A 5 0.27 2.91 11.08
CA ASN A 5 -0.60 1.73 11.16
C ASN A 5 -1.16 1.36 9.78
N LEU A 6 -1.57 2.35 8.98
CA LEU A 6 -2.06 2.14 7.62
C LEU A 6 -0.97 1.61 6.69
N LEU A 7 0.26 2.15 6.78
CA LEU A 7 1.42 1.64 6.05
C LEU A 7 1.75 0.19 6.44
N MET A 8 1.75 -0.10 7.73
CA MET A 8 2.03 -1.44 8.23
C MET A 8 0.97 -2.45 7.74
N ALA A 9 -0.31 -2.05 7.73
CA ALA A 9 -1.39 -2.87 7.19
C ALA A 9 -1.25 -3.09 5.67
N ALA A 10 -0.89 -2.05 4.91
CA ALA A 10 -0.65 -2.15 3.46
C ALA A 10 0.47 -3.15 3.15
N LEU A 11 1.58 -3.07 3.90
CA LEU A 11 2.72 -3.97 3.76
C LEU A 11 2.38 -5.41 4.14
N ILE A 12 1.58 -5.63 5.20
CA ILE A 12 1.13 -6.98 5.60
C ILE A 12 0.32 -7.62 4.47
N HIS A 13 -0.62 -6.89 3.88
CA HIS A 13 -1.44 -7.41 2.77
C HIS A 13 -0.62 -7.63 1.49
N LEU A 14 0.38 -6.78 1.22
CA LEU A 14 1.32 -7.00 0.11
C LEU A 14 2.12 -8.30 0.30
N ILE A 15 2.69 -8.53 1.48
CA ILE A 15 3.44 -9.76 1.78
C ILE A 15 2.53 -10.99 1.70
N GLN A 16 1.30 -10.87 2.20
CA GLN A 16 0.31 -11.92 2.10
C GLN A 16 -0.02 -12.25 0.64
N PHE A 17 -0.20 -11.23 -0.21
CA PHE A 17 -0.41 -11.43 -1.64
C PHE A 17 0.80 -12.12 -2.29
N GLN A 18 2.03 -11.65 -2.04
CA GLN A 18 3.24 -12.27 -2.60
C GLN A 18 3.41 -13.74 -2.19
N SER A 19 3.01 -14.08 -0.97
CA SER A 19 3.11 -15.46 -0.46
C SER A 19 2.00 -16.38 -0.95
N THR A 20 0.80 -15.85 -1.24
CA THR A 20 -0.41 -16.67 -1.43
C THR A 20 -1.11 -16.46 -2.77
N HIS A 21 -0.75 -15.42 -3.51
CA HIS A 21 -1.44 -14.95 -4.72
C HIS A 21 -2.94 -14.67 -4.51
N CYS A 22 -3.35 -14.38 -3.26
CA CYS A 22 -4.73 -14.08 -2.91
C CYS A 22 -5.16 -12.70 -3.48
N ALA A 23 -6.14 -12.71 -4.38
CA ALA A 23 -6.66 -11.48 -5.00
C ALA A 23 -7.24 -10.48 -3.99
N THR A 24 -7.90 -10.95 -2.92
CA THR A 24 -8.41 -10.06 -1.87
C THR A 24 -7.29 -9.38 -1.10
N ALA A 25 -6.16 -10.04 -0.87
CA ALA A 25 -5.01 -9.42 -0.21
C ALA A 25 -4.41 -8.30 -1.10
N ARG A 26 -4.33 -8.54 -2.41
CA ARG A 26 -3.92 -7.54 -3.40
C ARG A 26 -4.83 -6.31 -3.37
N GLU A 27 -6.15 -6.49 -3.45
CA GLU A 27 -7.12 -5.39 -3.40
C GLU A 27 -7.01 -4.57 -2.11
N ARG A 28 -6.82 -5.25 -0.98
CA ARG A 28 -6.63 -4.60 0.33
C ARG A 28 -5.35 -3.78 0.38
N ALA A 29 -4.23 -4.32 -0.11
CA ALA A 29 -2.97 -3.59 -0.20
C ALA A 29 -3.12 -2.33 -1.08
N LEU A 30 -3.74 -2.48 -2.26
CA LEU A 30 -3.92 -1.40 -3.22
C LEU A 30 -4.79 -0.26 -2.66
N MET A 31 -5.92 -0.58 -2.02
CA MET A 31 -6.75 0.44 -1.36
C MET A 31 -5.99 1.21 -0.27
N MET A 32 -5.14 0.52 0.51
CA MET A 32 -4.40 1.17 1.60
C MET A 32 -3.26 2.05 1.08
N PHE A 33 -2.53 1.61 0.05
CA PHE A 33 -1.49 2.42 -0.59
C PHE A 33 -2.07 3.62 -1.34
N ASP A 34 -3.23 3.48 -2.00
CA ASP A 34 -3.95 4.61 -2.57
C ASP A 34 -4.34 5.63 -1.50
N ALA A 35 -4.94 5.18 -0.40
CA ALA A 35 -5.25 6.05 0.74
C ALA A 35 -4.01 6.74 1.31
N LEU A 36 -2.88 6.04 1.43
CA LEU A 36 -1.61 6.62 1.88
C LEU A 36 -1.09 7.71 0.94
N SER A 37 -1.21 7.53 -0.38
CA SER A 37 -0.77 8.51 -1.38
C SER A 37 -1.59 9.81 -1.36
N GLN A 38 -2.85 9.72 -0.93
CA GLN A 38 -3.77 10.85 -0.80
C GLN A 38 -3.64 11.57 0.55
N LEU A 39 -2.95 10.99 1.53
CA LEU A 39 -2.62 11.68 2.78
C LEU A 39 -1.61 12.79 2.48
N ASN A 40 -2.14 13.99 2.34
CA ASN A 40 -1.50 15.24 1.92
C ASN A 40 -0.50 15.78 2.95
N ASP A 41 0.47 14.94 3.31
CA ASP A 41 1.47 15.21 4.32
C ASP A 41 2.84 15.20 3.65
N SER A 42 3.65 16.21 3.97
CA SER A 42 4.83 16.75 3.28
C SER A 42 5.99 15.78 2.94
N ASN A 43 5.81 14.47 3.12
CA ASN A 43 6.83 13.46 2.89
C ASN A 43 6.69 12.84 1.50
N SER A 44 7.26 13.52 0.50
CA SER A 44 7.19 13.15 -0.93
C SER A 44 7.68 11.73 -1.20
N GLU A 45 8.71 11.29 -0.48
CA GLU A 45 9.31 9.96 -0.64
C GLU A 45 8.31 8.83 -0.35
N LEU A 46 7.46 9.00 0.66
CA LEU A 46 6.43 8.00 0.95
C LEU A 46 5.36 7.94 -0.13
N ASN A 47 4.99 9.10 -0.70
CA ASN A 47 4.00 9.14 -1.77
C ASN A 47 4.54 8.45 -3.02
N ASP A 48 5.80 8.71 -3.39
CA ASP A 48 6.46 8.04 -4.51
C ASP A 48 6.50 6.52 -4.33
N LEU A 49 6.85 6.05 -3.13
CA LEU A 49 6.84 4.63 -2.78
C LEU A 49 5.43 4.00 -2.86
N CYS A 50 4.39 4.73 -2.43
CA CYS A 50 3.01 4.24 -2.52
C CYS A 50 2.53 4.15 -3.97
N ILE A 51 2.91 5.11 -4.82
CA ILE A 51 2.60 5.09 -6.26
C ILE A 51 3.29 3.90 -6.94
N GLU A 52 4.57 3.68 -6.65
CA GLU A 52 5.32 2.54 -7.21
C GLU A 52 4.72 1.20 -6.76
N ALA A 53 4.40 1.06 -5.47
CA ALA A 53 3.73 -0.12 -4.94
C ALA A 53 2.38 -0.37 -5.62
N ASN A 54 1.59 0.67 -5.86
CA ASN A 54 0.32 0.58 -6.59
C ASN A 54 0.51 0.11 -8.03
N ALA A 55 1.52 0.62 -8.74
CA ALA A 55 1.82 0.20 -10.11
C ALA A 55 2.23 -1.29 -10.17
N LEU A 56 3.05 -1.74 -9.23
CA LEU A 56 3.44 -3.16 -9.10
C LEU A 56 2.27 -4.07 -8.73
N LEU A 57 1.32 -3.57 -7.95
CA LEU A 57 0.12 -4.30 -7.59
C LEU A 57 -0.95 -4.24 -8.68
N ALA A 58 -0.90 -3.34 -9.65
CA ALA A 58 -1.89 -3.22 -10.72
C ALA A 58 -1.57 -4.09 -11.96
N SER A 59 -0.35 -4.60 -12.08
CA SER A 59 0.06 -5.58 -13.10
C SER A 59 -0.47 -6.99 -12.84
#